data_AF-A0A0Q9R135-F1
#
_entry.id   AF-A0A0Q9R135-F1
#
_cell.length_a   1.000
_cell.length_b   1.000
_cell.length_c   1.000
_cell.angle_alpha   90.00
_cell.angle_beta   90.00
_cell.angle_gamma   90.00
#
_symmetry.space_group_name_H-M   'P 1'
#
loop_
_entity.id
_entity.type
_entity.pdbx_description
1 polymer ?
#
loop_
_entity_poly.entity_id
_entity_poly.type
_entity_poly.pdbx_seq_one_letter_code
_entity_poly.pdbx_strand_id
1 'polypeptide(L)'
;MGSASQRTDDTHADTDTAKRRRKVWAVFLLPLAITGIFFAVGVSRYAAMPEVIPTHWGPDGTPDAHSDKSFWSVFSPLLIGPGAAIFFAFAALATSALALESPEPTLWRKYQREGSYRANIFILGLIAALIALLIGTVCVAAWRGVGSFEPWPVAVFVVVVLGIILVGYPAGQRWARRHARDAGVQPSPEEIVEDEKWVAGGLYRDADDPRVLVPKRDGQGVGTTLNIGSAAGKAVATALLVLVLAVPVGLTIAALFN
;
A
#
# COMPACT_ATOMS: atom_id res chain seq x y z
N MET A 1 39.38 -7.73 26.07
CA MET A 1 39.02 -8.73 25.03
C MET A 1 37.54 -8.67 24.58
N GLY A 2 36.66 -7.86 25.19
CA GLY A 2 35.23 -7.79 24.80
C GLY A 2 34.90 -6.96 23.55
N SER A 3 35.71 -5.97 23.15
CA SER A 3 35.33 -5.04 22.06
C SER A 3 35.46 -5.62 20.64
N ALA A 4 36.30 -6.63 20.44
CA ALA A 4 36.50 -7.25 19.13
C ALA A 4 35.34 -8.20 18.77
N SER A 5 34.85 -8.98 19.75
CA SER A 5 33.69 -9.88 19.58
C SER A 5 32.38 -9.10 19.39
N GLN A 6 32.17 -8.02 20.15
CA GLN A 6 31.02 -7.14 19.99
C GLN A 6 30.98 -6.51 18.58
N ARG A 7 32.14 -6.02 18.10
CA ARG A 7 32.25 -5.38 16.79
C ARG A 7 32.01 -6.37 15.64
N THR A 8 32.42 -7.64 15.77
CA THR A 8 32.14 -8.67 14.75
C THR A 8 30.67 -9.10 14.73
N ASP A 9 30.02 -9.17 15.89
CA ASP A 9 28.59 -9.51 15.99
C ASP A 9 27.71 -8.38 15.44
N ASP A 10 28.06 -7.12 15.69
CA ASP A 10 27.37 -5.95 15.13
C ASP A 10 27.47 -5.94 13.58
N THR A 11 28.62 -6.33 13.01
CA THR A 11 28.83 -6.33 11.56
C THR A 11 28.07 -7.47 10.85
N HIS A 12 27.95 -8.63 11.48
CA HIS A 12 27.13 -9.74 10.97
C HIS A 12 25.63 -9.47 11.10
N ALA A 13 25.20 -8.82 12.19
CA ALA A 13 23.81 -8.39 12.35
C ALA A 13 23.40 -7.35 11.30
N ASP A 14 24.27 -6.39 10.98
CA ASP A 14 23.99 -5.30 10.03
C ASP A 14 23.97 -5.76 8.54
N THR A 15 24.73 -6.80 8.22
CA THR A 15 24.72 -7.40 6.88
C THR A 15 23.49 -8.26 6.61
N ASP A 16 22.97 -8.98 7.62
CA ASP A 16 21.76 -9.79 7.48
C ASP A 16 20.49 -8.92 7.46
N THR A 17 20.44 -7.82 8.20
CA THR A 17 19.37 -6.81 8.11
C THR A 17 19.34 -6.13 6.74
N ALA A 18 20.47 -5.71 6.18
CA ALA A 18 20.55 -5.11 4.84
C ALA A 18 20.08 -6.07 3.73
N LYS A 19 20.46 -7.35 3.81
CA LYS A 19 20.03 -8.39 2.86
C LYS A 19 18.54 -8.69 2.99
N ARG A 20 18.00 -8.73 4.22
CA ARG A 20 16.55 -8.92 4.47
C ARG A 20 15.73 -7.72 3.99
N ARG A 21 16.24 -6.50 4.13
CA ARG A 21 15.60 -5.27 3.64
C ARG A 21 15.43 -5.31 2.11
N ARG A 22 16.46 -5.74 1.37
CA ARG A 22 16.42 -5.90 -0.09
C ARG A 22 15.35 -6.89 -0.57
N LYS A 23 15.08 -7.96 0.18
CA LYS A 23 14.07 -8.96 -0.21
C LYS A 23 12.65 -8.38 -0.20
N VAL A 24 12.33 -7.43 0.68
CA VAL A 24 10.98 -6.84 0.76
C VAL A 24 10.66 -6.06 -0.51
N TRP A 25 11.66 -5.40 -1.12
CA TRP A 25 11.50 -4.67 -2.37
C TRP A 25 11.13 -5.54 -3.58
N ALA A 26 11.39 -6.84 -3.53
CA ALA A 26 11.01 -7.77 -4.60
C ALA A 26 9.49 -7.80 -4.86
N VAL A 27 8.67 -7.34 -3.91
CA VAL A 27 7.22 -7.17 -4.11
C VAL A 27 6.89 -6.28 -5.32
N PHE A 28 7.74 -5.29 -5.63
CA PHE A 28 7.55 -4.40 -6.78
C PHE A 28 7.83 -5.07 -8.13
N LEU A 29 8.33 -6.32 -8.15
CA LEU A 29 8.39 -7.12 -9.38
C LEU A 29 7.01 -7.69 -9.76
N LEU A 30 6.08 -7.81 -8.81
CA LEU A 30 4.73 -8.30 -9.07
C LEU A 30 3.95 -7.44 -10.09
N PRO A 31 3.85 -6.10 -9.95
CA PRO A 31 3.17 -5.30 -10.97
C PRO A 31 3.83 -5.41 -12.35
N LEU A 32 5.16 -5.56 -12.42
CA LEU A 32 5.86 -5.76 -13.69
C LEU A 32 5.52 -7.12 -14.32
N ALA A 33 5.51 -8.19 -13.53
CA ALA A 33 5.14 -9.53 -13.98
C ALA A 33 3.69 -9.57 -14.46
N ILE A 34 2.76 -9.01 -13.69
CA ILE A 34 1.34 -8.91 -14.06
C ILE A 34 1.18 -8.13 -15.37
N THR A 35 1.86 -6.99 -15.50
CA THR A 35 1.85 -6.18 -16.73
C THR A 35 2.38 -6.98 -17.93
N GLY A 36 3.48 -7.71 -17.75
CA GLY A 36 4.03 -8.58 -18.79
C GLY A 36 3.08 -9.69 -19.22
N ILE A 37 2.34 -10.28 -18.28
CA ILE A 37 1.30 -11.28 -18.58
C ILE A 37 0.19 -10.66 -19.43
N PHE A 38 -0.37 -9.52 -19.03
CA PHE A 38 -1.42 -8.84 -19.81
C PHE A 38 -0.91 -8.37 -21.16
N PHE A 39 0.32 -7.88 -21.25
CA PHE A 39 0.93 -7.52 -22.52
C PHE A 39 1.02 -8.74 -23.47
N ALA A 40 1.48 -9.89 -22.97
CA ALA A 40 1.53 -11.13 -23.75
C ALA A 40 0.14 -11.58 -24.21
N VAL A 41 -0.87 -11.50 -23.33
CA VAL A 41 -2.27 -11.77 -23.67
C VAL A 41 -2.74 -10.83 -24.77
N GLY A 42 -2.50 -9.53 -24.65
CA GLY A 42 -2.89 -8.53 -25.64
C GLY A 42 -2.22 -8.77 -27.00
N VAL A 43 -0.92 -9.06 -27.03
CA VAL A 43 -0.21 -9.43 -28.27
C VAL A 43 -0.84 -10.66 -28.92
N SER A 44 -1.14 -11.71 -28.14
CA SER A 44 -1.75 -12.94 -28.66
C SER A 44 -3.14 -12.75 -29.26
N ARG A 45 -3.85 -11.68 -28.87
CA ARG A 45 -5.21 -11.37 -29.31
C ARG A 45 -5.30 -10.17 -30.24
N TYR A 46 -4.20 -9.45 -30.47
CA TYR A 46 -4.18 -8.15 -31.16
C TYR A 46 -4.88 -8.18 -32.53
N ALA A 47 -4.63 -9.23 -33.32
CA ALA A 47 -5.23 -9.38 -34.65
C ALA A 47 -6.76 -9.53 -34.59
N ALA A 48 -7.31 -10.12 -33.53
CA ALA A 48 -8.74 -10.36 -33.36
C ALA A 48 -9.47 -9.20 -32.64
N MET A 49 -8.75 -8.15 -32.22
CA MET A 49 -9.35 -7.00 -31.56
C MET A 49 -10.15 -6.15 -32.56
N PRO A 50 -11.25 -5.50 -32.11
CA PRO A 50 -11.99 -4.54 -32.92
C PRO A 50 -11.09 -3.44 -33.50
N GLU A 51 -11.45 -2.88 -34.66
CA GLU A 51 -10.73 -1.74 -35.25
C GLU A 51 -10.89 -0.44 -34.45
N VAL A 52 -11.93 -0.34 -33.63
CA VAL A 52 -12.17 0.75 -32.68
C VAL A 52 -12.36 0.15 -31.30
N ILE A 53 -11.57 0.61 -30.33
CA ILE A 53 -11.59 0.10 -28.95
C ILE A 53 -12.02 1.19 -27.96
N PRO A 54 -12.70 0.81 -26.85
CA PRO A 54 -12.86 1.69 -25.70
C PRO A 54 -11.52 2.11 -25.13
N THR A 55 -11.35 3.41 -24.84
CA THR A 55 -10.16 3.95 -24.18
C THR A 55 -10.47 4.67 -22.87
N HIS A 56 -11.74 4.97 -22.62
CA HIS A 56 -12.24 5.44 -21.33
C HIS A 56 -13.61 4.79 -21.05
N TRP A 57 -13.92 4.67 -19.76
CA TRP A 57 -15.15 4.08 -19.26
C TRP A 57 -15.81 5.06 -18.30
N GLY A 58 -17.09 5.33 -18.53
CA GLY A 58 -17.93 6.11 -17.65
C GLY A 58 -18.19 5.40 -16.32
N PRO A 59 -18.76 6.12 -15.33
CA PRO A 59 -19.04 5.58 -14.01
C PRO A 59 -20.07 4.44 -14.02
N ASP A 60 -20.96 4.40 -15.00
CA ASP A 60 -21.93 3.31 -15.22
C ASP A 60 -21.33 2.08 -15.92
N GLY A 61 -20.03 2.12 -16.20
CA GLY A 61 -19.32 1.06 -16.92
C GLY A 61 -19.55 1.09 -18.43
N THR A 62 -20.18 2.12 -19.00
CA THR A 62 -20.30 2.26 -20.45
C THR A 62 -19.08 2.99 -21.04
N PRO A 63 -18.58 2.60 -22.23
CA PRO A 63 -17.54 3.37 -22.91
C PRO A 63 -18.03 4.77 -23.30
N ASP A 64 -17.35 5.81 -22.84
CA ASP A 64 -17.62 7.21 -23.20
C ASP A 64 -16.50 7.83 -24.06
N ALA A 65 -15.38 7.12 -24.26
CA ALA A 65 -14.35 7.46 -25.24
C ALA A 65 -13.79 6.24 -25.96
N HIS A 66 -13.43 6.42 -27.22
CA HIS A 66 -12.95 5.38 -28.12
C HIS A 66 -11.73 5.85 -28.91
N SER A 67 -10.97 4.91 -29.46
CA SER A 67 -9.86 5.21 -30.36
C SER A 67 -9.66 4.10 -31.38
N ASP A 68 -9.09 4.45 -32.53
CA ASP A 68 -8.66 3.47 -33.53
C ASP A 68 -7.60 2.53 -32.94
N LYS A 69 -7.65 1.27 -33.37
CA LYS A 69 -6.71 0.23 -32.96
C LYS A 69 -5.31 0.60 -33.43
N SER A 70 -4.42 0.75 -32.47
CA SER A 70 -2.99 0.95 -32.68
C SER A 70 -2.24 0.31 -31.52
N PHE A 71 -0.94 0.12 -31.69
CA PHE A 71 -0.08 -0.36 -30.61
C PHE A 71 -0.24 0.50 -29.35
N TRP A 72 -0.29 1.82 -29.49
CA TRP A 72 -0.34 2.73 -28.36
C TRP A 72 -1.71 2.82 -27.70
N SER A 73 -2.80 2.83 -28.47
CA SER A 73 -4.15 2.80 -27.89
C SER A 73 -4.44 1.50 -27.13
N VAL A 74 -3.87 0.37 -27.57
CA VAL A 74 -4.04 -0.94 -26.94
C VAL A 74 -3.17 -1.13 -25.70
N PHE A 75 -1.89 -0.73 -25.75
CA PHE A 75 -0.90 -1.13 -24.73
C PHE A 75 -0.47 0.00 -23.79
N SER A 76 -0.63 1.28 -24.13
CA SER A 76 -0.23 2.36 -23.23
C SER A 76 -0.95 2.36 -21.88
N PRO A 77 -2.23 1.95 -21.73
CA PRO A 77 -2.86 1.89 -20.42
C PRO A 77 -2.16 0.91 -19.47
N LEU A 78 -1.57 -0.18 -19.99
CA LEU A 78 -0.81 -1.14 -19.17
C LEU A 78 0.39 -0.50 -18.46
N LEU A 79 0.91 0.65 -18.94
CA LEU A 79 2.00 1.38 -18.30
C LEU A 79 1.61 1.97 -16.93
N ILE A 80 0.31 2.06 -16.61
CA ILE A 80 -0.16 2.49 -15.28
C ILE A 80 0.34 1.53 -14.19
N GLY A 81 0.42 0.23 -14.46
CA GLY A 81 0.93 -0.76 -13.49
C GLY A 81 2.39 -0.51 -13.08
N PRO A 82 3.34 -0.50 -14.04
CA PRO A 82 4.75 -0.15 -13.77
C PRO A 82 4.92 1.28 -13.25
N GLY A 83 4.14 2.24 -13.75
CA GLY A 83 4.14 3.62 -13.26
C GLY A 83 3.77 3.71 -11.78
N ALA A 84 2.70 3.01 -11.36
CA ALA A 84 2.30 2.90 -9.97
C ALA A 84 3.38 2.24 -9.12
N ALA A 85 4.04 1.19 -9.63
CA ALA A 85 5.15 0.53 -8.95
C ALA A 85 6.31 1.50 -8.67
N ILE A 86 6.72 2.28 -9.68
CA ILE A 86 7.80 3.28 -9.54
C ILE A 86 7.39 4.36 -8.55
N PHE A 87 6.19 4.92 -8.71
CA PHE A 87 5.67 5.97 -7.83
C PHE A 87 5.63 5.52 -6.38
N PHE A 88 5.09 4.33 -6.11
CA PHE A 88 4.98 3.81 -4.76
C PHE A 88 6.31 3.35 -4.17
N ALA A 89 7.23 2.85 -4.98
CA ALA A 89 8.60 2.58 -4.55
C ALA A 89 9.29 3.89 -4.10
N PHE A 90 9.14 4.96 -4.88
CA PHE A 90 9.66 6.28 -4.52
C PHE A 90 9.00 6.83 -3.25
N ALA A 91 7.67 6.72 -3.12
CA ALA A 91 6.95 7.14 -1.92
C ALA A 91 7.42 6.37 -0.67
N ALA A 92 7.67 5.06 -0.79
CA ALA A 92 8.23 4.25 0.29
C ALA A 92 9.65 4.70 0.68
N LEU A 93 10.50 5.05 -0.29
CA LEU A 93 11.83 5.63 -0.03
C LEU A 93 11.72 6.98 0.67
N ALA A 94 10.93 7.91 0.13
CA ALA A 94 10.76 9.26 0.65
C ALA A 94 10.24 9.25 2.09
N THR A 95 9.21 8.46 2.38
CA THR A 95 8.67 8.34 3.75
C THR A 95 9.69 7.77 4.73
N SER A 96 10.58 6.88 4.29
CA SER A 96 11.64 6.34 5.14
C SER A 96 12.79 7.32 5.38
N ALA A 97 13.10 8.17 4.38
CA ALA A 97 14.20 9.15 4.44
C ALA A 97 13.83 10.43 5.19
N LEU A 98 12.56 10.83 5.16
CA LEU A 98 12.06 12.04 5.81
C LEU A 98 11.59 11.82 7.24
N ALA A 99 11.63 10.60 7.77
CA ALA A 99 11.23 10.36 9.14
C ALA A 99 12.15 11.09 10.12
N LEU A 100 11.59 12.01 10.89
CA LEU A 100 12.29 12.65 11.99
C LEU A 100 12.54 11.60 13.07
N GLU A 101 13.75 11.64 13.63
CA GLU A 101 14.21 10.73 14.67
C GLU A 101 14.62 11.55 15.89
N SER A 102 14.25 11.07 17.08
CA SER A 102 14.97 11.46 18.30
C SER A 102 16.47 11.24 18.11
N PRO A 103 17.35 12.13 18.62
CA PRO A 103 18.80 12.01 18.46
C PRO A 103 19.38 10.66 18.91
N GLU A 104 18.79 10.03 19.93
CA GLU A 104 19.18 8.72 20.44
C GLU A 104 17.96 7.79 20.60
N PRO A 105 17.51 7.14 19.50
CA PRO A 105 16.35 6.26 19.58
C PRO A 105 16.74 4.94 20.27
N THR A 106 15.88 4.46 21.17
CA THR A 106 16.06 3.16 21.85
C THR A 106 16.07 2.01 20.83
N LEU A 107 16.67 0.87 21.21
CA LEU A 107 16.66 -0.34 20.36
C LEU A 107 15.23 -0.80 20.06
N TRP A 108 14.30 -0.70 21.02
CA TRP A 108 12.88 -1.00 20.82
C TRP A 108 12.27 -0.15 19.69
N ARG A 109 12.52 1.17 19.71
CA ARG A 109 12.02 2.09 18.69
C ARG A 109 12.63 1.79 17.31
N LYS A 110 13.91 1.42 17.24
CA LYS A 110 14.55 0.98 15.98
C LYS A 110 13.86 -0.25 15.37
N TYR A 111 13.57 -1.28 16.17
CA TYR A 111 12.83 -2.47 15.69
C TYR A 111 11.43 -2.14 15.19
N GLN A 112 10.68 -1.34 15.95
CA GLN A 112 9.32 -0.92 15.58
C GLN A 112 9.31 -0.15 14.27
N ARG A 113 10.29 0.76 14.08
CA ARG A 113 10.47 1.52 12.84
C ARG A 113 10.77 0.61 11.64
N GLU A 114 11.69 -0.34 11.78
CA GLU A 114 12.00 -1.28 10.69
C GLU A 114 10.78 -2.13 10.33
N GLY A 115 9.98 -2.57 11.30
CA GLY A 115 8.73 -3.28 11.03
C GLY A 115 7.72 -2.43 10.26
N SER A 116 7.56 -1.16 10.65
CA SER A 116 6.69 -0.22 9.93
C SER A 116 7.17 0.03 8.50
N TYR A 117 8.48 0.18 8.27
CA TYR A 117 9.04 0.35 6.93
C TYR A 117 8.84 -0.85 6.04
N ARG A 118 9.11 -2.06 6.57
CA ARG A 118 8.88 -3.30 5.83
C ARG A 118 7.42 -3.48 5.47
N ALA A 119 6.50 -3.19 6.40
CA ALA A 119 5.07 -3.22 6.13
C ALA A 119 4.69 -2.20 5.06
N ASN A 120 5.19 -0.97 5.15
CA ASN A 120 4.88 0.09 4.18
C ASN A 120 5.35 -0.27 2.75
N ILE A 121 6.60 -0.73 2.59
CA ILE A 121 7.13 -1.19 1.30
C ILE A 121 6.27 -2.33 0.73
N PHE A 122 5.95 -3.32 1.57
CA PHE A 122 5.19 -4.49 1.15
C PHE A 122 3.74 -4.15 0.75
N ILE A 123 3.04 -3.37 1.57
CA ILE A 123 1.66 -2.92 1.33
C ILE A 123 1.60 -2.11 0.03
N LEU A 124 2.48 -1.12 -0.13
CA LEU A 124 2.51 -0.29 -1.32
C LEU A 124 2.84 -1.08 -2.59
N GLY A 125 3.73 -2.08 -2.50
CA GLY A 125 4.01 -3.00 -3.59
C GLY A 125 2.81 -3.88 -3.98
N LEU A 126 2.07 -4.39 -2.98
CA LEU A 126 0.85 -5.16 -3.25
C LEU A 126 -0.26 -4.27 -3.86
N ILE A 127 -0.40 -3.02 -3.40
CA ILE A 127 -1.34 -2.06 -3.99
C ILE A 127 -0.97 -1.79 -5.45
N ALA A 128 0.32 -1.59 -5.76
CA ALA A 128 0.78 -1.45 -7.14
C ALA A 128 0.45 -2.68 -8.00
N ALA A 129 0.65 -3.90 -7.46
CA ALA A 129 0.30 -5.14 -8.12
C ALA A 129 -1.21 -5.26 -8.41
N LEU A 130 -2.04 -4.86 -7.45
CA LEU A 130 -3.50 -4.83 -7.62
C LEU A 130 -3.95 -3.80 -8.65
N ILE A 131 -3.29 -2.63 -8.72
CA ILE A 131 -3.55 -1.64 -9.78
C ILE A 131 -3.20 -2.23 -11.13
N ALA A 132 -2.03 -2.86 -11.28
CA ALA A 132 -1.65 -3.52 -12.53
C ALA A 132 -2.65 -4.60 -12.94
N LEU A 133 -3.16 -5.38 -11.97
CA LEU A 133 -4.20 -6.38 -12.20
C LEU A 133 -5.52 -5.74 -12.66
N LEU A 134 -6.00 -4.72 -11.95
CA LEU A 134 -7.23 -4.00 -12.29
C LEU A 134 -7.13 -3.39 -13.69
N ILE A 135 -6.07 -2.67 -13.99
CA ILE A 135 -5.86 -2.07 -15.32
C ILE A 135 -5.77 -3.15 -16.39
N GLY A 136 -5.08 -4.26 -16.14
CA GLY A 136 -5.07 -5.39 -17.05
C GLY A 136 -6.46 -5.97 -17.34
N THR A 137 -7.32 -6.07 -16.31
CA THR A 137 -8.70 -6.54 -16.49
C THR A 137 -9.54 -5.55 -17.31
N VAL A 138 -9.37 -4.24 -17.11
CA VAL A 138 -10.02 -3.19 -17.92
C VAL A 138 -9.55 -3.25 -19.37
N CYS A 139 -8.25 -3.43 -19.61
CA CYS A 139 -7.71 -3.60 -20.95
C CYS A 139 -8.31 -4.83 -21.65
N VAL A 140 -8.41 -5.98 -20.97
CA VAL A 140 -9.03 -7.19 -21.54
C VAL A 140 -10.49 -6.96 -21.91
N ALA A 141 -11.25 -6.20 -21.11
CA ALA A 141 -12.61 -5.82 -21.46
C ALA A 141 -12.65 -4.97 -22.74
N ALA A 142 -11.78 -3.95 -22.82
CA ALA A 142 -11.67 -3.10 -24.02
C ALA A 142 -11.29 -3.90 -25.27
N TRP A 143 -10.33 -4.82 -25.18
CA TRP A 143 -9.89 -5.66 -26.31
C TRP A 143 -10.96 -6.62 -26.81
N ARG A 144 -11.90 -7.01 -25.93
CA ARG A 144 -13.06 -7.83 -26.30
C ARG A 144 -14.18 -7.02 -26.94
N GLY A 145 -14.09 -5.69 -26.95
CA GLY A 145 -15.13 -4.81 -27.49
C GLY A 145 -16.46 -4.95 -26.75
N VAL A 146 -16.42 -5.22 -25.43
CA VAL A 146 -17.67 -5.33 -24.65
C VAL A 146 -18.37 -3.97 -24.58
N GLY A 147 -19.69 -3.97 -24.68
CA GLY A 147 -20.50 -2.74 -24.59
C GLY A 147 -20.57 -2.13 -23.19
N SER A 148 -20.20 -2.89 -22.16
CA SER A 148 -20.12 -2.43 -20.78
C SER A 148 -19.08 -3.21 -19.97
N PHE A 149 -18.47 -2.54 -18.99
CA PHE A 149 -17.55 -3.10 -18.00
C PHE A 149 -18.26 -3.15 -16.65
N GLU A 150 -18.37 -4.34 -16.08
CA GLU A 150 -19.00 -4.52 -14.78
C GLU A 150 -18.16 -3.87 -13.67
N PRO A 151 -18.74 -3.16 -12.69
CA PRO A 151 -17.99 -2.42 -11.67
C PRO A 151 -17.43 -3.30 -10.53
N TRP A 152 -17.82 -4.58 -10.44
CA TRP A 152 -17.40 -5.45 -9.34
C TRP A 152 -15.87 -5.63 -9.20
N PRO A 153 -15.03 -5.61 -10.26
CA PRO A 153 -13.58 -5.69 -10.10
C PRO A 153 -13.02 -4.48 -9.32
N VAL A 154 -13.63 -3.29 -9.47
CA VAL A 154 -13.28 -2.10 -8.70
C VAL A 154 -13.68 -2.27 -7.23
N ALA A 155 -14.87 -2.82 -6.96
CA ALA A 155 -15.31 -3.11 -5.60
C ALA A 155 -14.38 -4.12 -4.91
N VAL A 156 -14.02 -5.21 -5.60
CA VAL A 156 -13.06 -6.20 -5.11
C VAL A 156 -11.70 -5.55 -4.87
N PHE A 157 -11.21 -4.73 -5.81
CA PHE A 157 -9.96 -3.99 -5.63
C PHE A 157 -9.97 -3.18 -4.33
N VAL A 158 -11.01 -2.38 -4.07
CA VAL A 158 -11.09 -1.55 -2.86
C VAL A 158 -11.11 -2.42 -1.59
N VAL A 159 -11.94 -3.48 -1.56
CA VAL A 159 -12.02 -4.38 -0.41
C VAL A 159 -10.68 -5.06 -0.14
N VAL A 160 -9.98 -5.53 -1.18
CA VAL A 160 -8.69 -6.19 -1.02
C VAL A 160 -7.62 -5.20 -0.57
N VAL A 161 -7.59 -3.96 -1.10
CA VAL A 161 -6.67 -2.90 -0.62
C VAL A 161 -6.89 -2.62 0.86
N LEU A 162 -8.14 -2.48 1.31
CA LEU A 162 -8.46 -2.29 2.73
C LEU A 162 -8.00 -3.49 3.56
N GLY A 163 -8.24 -4.72 3.10
CA GLY A 163 -7.76 -5.93 3.75
C GLY A 163 -6.23 -5.98 3.89
N ILE A 164 -5.50 -5.62 2.83
CA ILE A 164 -4.03 -5.53 2.84
C ILE A 164 -3.55 -4.54 3.89
N ILE A 165 -4.18 -3.36 4.00
CA ILE A 165 -3.81 -2.34 4.99
C ILE A 165 -4.10 -2.83 6.41
N LEU A 166 -5.31 -3.35 6.65
CA LEU A 166 -5.77 -3.82 7.97
C LEU A 166 -4.96 -4.99 8.50
N VAL A 167 -4.41 -5.84 7.62
CA VAL A 167 -3.59 -6.99 8.02
C VAL A 167 -2.09 -6.65 8.00
N GLY A 168 -1.65 -5.89 7.00
CA GLY A 168 -0.23 -5.64 6.70
C GLY A 168 0.47 -4.85 7.80
N TYR A 169 -0.14 -3.76 8.29
CA TYR A 169 0.48 -2.97 9.35
C TYR A 169 0.58 -3.74 10.68
N PRO A 170 -0.48 -4.43 11.18
CA PRO A 170 -0.34 -5.30 12.35
C PRO A 170 0.69 -6.41 12.16
N ALA A 171 0.78 -6.99 10.96
CA ALA A 171 1.78 -8.01 10.65
C ALA A 171 3.22 -7.45 10.77
N GLY A 172 3.46 -6.24 10.27
CA GLY A 172 4.75 -5.54 10.43
C GLY A 172 5.12 -5.27 11.88
N GLN A 173 4.17 -4.82 12.68
CA GLN A 173 4.40 -4.61 14.12
C GLN A 173 4.65 -5.93 14.86
N ARG A 174 3.89 -7.00 14.55
CA ARG A 174 4.13 -8.33 15.13
C ARG A 174 5.51 -8.85 14.73
N TRP A 175 5.93 -8.62 13.49
CA TRP A 175 7.27 -8.95 13.02
C TRP A 175 8.34 -8.20 13.85
N ALA A 176 8.20 -6.88 14.04
CA ALA A 176 9.12 -6.08 14.84
C ALA A 176 9.21 -6.57 16.29
N ARG A 177 8.07 -6.77 16.95
CA ARG A 177 8.02 -7.27 18.34
C ARG A 177 8.61 -8.66 18.51
N ARG A 178 8.52 -9.52 17.49
CA ARG A 178 9.17 -10.84 17.51
C ARG A 178 10.69 -10.69 17.42
N HIS A 179 11.19 -9.92 16.46
CA HIS A 179 12.62 -9.76 16.25
C HIS A 179 13.31 -9.00 17.39
N ALA A 180 12.63 -8.03 18.01
CA ALA A 180 13.12 -7.38 19.22
C ALA A 180 13.30 -8.39 20.36
N ARG A 181 12.29 -9.24 20.60
CA ARG A 181 12.35 -10.28 21.63
C ARG A 181 13.42 -11.33 21.37
N ASP A 182 13.57 -11.78 20.12
CA ASP A 182 14.62 -12.73 19.73
C ASP A 182 16.02 -12.15 19.98
N ALA A 183 16.17 -10.84 19.87
CA ALA A 183 17.41 -10.11 20.18
C ALA A 183 17.55 -9.69 21.66
N GLY A 184 16.65 -10.16 22.55
CA GLY A 184 16.68 -9.80 23.98
C GLY A 184 16.25 -8.37 24.30
N VAL A 185 15.70 -7.64 23.32
CA VAL A 185 15.23 -6.25 23.49
C VAL A 185 13.78 -6.25 23.96
N GLN A 186 13.54 -5.66 25.12
CA GLN A 186 12.21 -5.46 25.70
C GLN A 186 11.91 -3.95 25.80
N PRO A 187 10.64 -3.54 25.68
CA PRO A 187 10.26 -2.15 25.91
C PRO A 187 10.41 -1.77 27.39
N SER A 188 10.75 -0.52 27.65
CA SER A 188 10.66 0.05 29.00
C SER A 188 9.18 0.24 29.42
N PRO A 189 8.89 0.41 30.72
CA PRO A 189 7.53 0.72 31.18
C PRO A 189 6.92 1.95 30.49
N GLU A 190 7.71 3.01 30.29
CA GLU A 190 7.29 4.22 29.58
C GLU A 190 6.97 3.92 28.11
N GLU A 191 7.76 3.07 27.46
CA GLU A 191 7.52 2.70 26.07
C GLU A 191 6.26 1.85 25.90
N ILE A 192 5.90 1.03 26.89
CA ILE A 192 4.65 0.25 26.89
C ILE A 192 3.46 1.21 26.94
N VAL A 193 3.44 2.12 27.92
CA VAL A 193 2.37 3.12 28.08
C VAL A 193 2.23 3.97 26.82
N GLU A 194 3.34 4.40 26.24
CA GLU A 194 3.32 5.14 24.98
C GLU A 194 2.78 4.27 23.82
N ASP A 195 3.21 3.01 23.70
CA ASP A 195 2.76 2.10 22.62
C ASP A 195 1.24 1.83 22.65
N GLU A 196 0.59 1.89 23.80
CA GLU A 196 -0.86 1.69 23.93
C GLU A 196 -1.68 2.77 23.22
N LYS A 197 -1.10 3.96 23.05
CA LYS A 197 -1.70 5.09 22.33
C LYS A 197 -1.62 4.99 20.82
N TRP A 198 -0.90 4.00 20.27
CA TRP A 198 -0.67 3.89 18.82
C TRP A 198 -1.26 2.61 18.24
N VAL A 199 -2.09 2.78 17.21
CA VAL A 199 -2.63 1.67 16.43
C VAL A 199 -1.73 1.38 15.23
N ALA A 200 -1.71 0.12 14.80
CA ALA A 200 -1.00 -0.29 13.59
C ALA A 200 -1.39 0.56 12.39
N GLY A 201 -0.39 1.08 11.67
CA GLY A 201 -0.57 2.05 10.59
C GLY A 201 -0.32 3.50 11.00
N GLY A 202 -0.02 3.76 12.28
CA GLY A 202 0.40 5.08 12.76
C GLY A 202 -0.77 6.00 13.13
N LEU A 203 -1.95 5.45 13.42
CA LEU A 203 -3.08 6.18 13.98
C LEU A 203 -2.90 6.34 15.49
N TYR A 204 -3.26 7.51 16.01
CA TYR A 204 -3.19 7.81 17.44
C TYR A 204 -4.53 7.48 18.09
N ARG A 205 -4.52 7.03 19.34
CA ARG A 205 -5.71 6.62 20.08
C ARG A 205 -5.55 7.01 21.54
N ASP A 206 -6.00 8.21 21.85
CA ASP A 206 -6.09 8.73 23.21
C ASP A 206 -7.43 9.44 23.38
N ALA A 207 -8.25 8.98 24.32
CA ALA A 207 -9.55 9.57 24.59
C ALA A 207 -9.45 10.87 25.41
N ASP A 208 -8.35 11.03 26.15
CA ASP A 208 -8.10 12.19 27.01
C ASP A 208 -7.55 13.39 26.20
N ASP A 209 -7.02 13.14 25.01
CA ASP A 209 -6.60 14.18 24.06
C ASP A 209 -7.75 14.56 23.11
N PRO A 210 -8.34 15.77 23.19
CA PRO A 210 -9.48 16.15 22.35
C PRO A 210 -9.10 16.49 20.91
N ARG A 211 -7.81 16.60 20.58
CA ARG A 211 -7.36 17.01 19.24
C ARG A 211 -7.72 15.96 18.20
N VAL A 212 -8.20 16.41 17.04
CA VAL A 212 -8.49 15.54 15.88
C VAL A 212 -7.18 15.16 15.18
N LEU A 213 -6.32 16.14 14.92
CA LEU A 213 -5.01 15.95 14.30
C LEU A 213 -3.92 16.15 15.35
N VAL A 214 -3.04 15.15 15.47
CA VAL A 214 -1.89 15.18 16.37
C VAL A 214 -0.61 14.91 15.59
N PRO A 215 0.57 15.33 16.06
CA PRO A 215 1.83 14.98 15.43
C PRO A 215 1.96 13.46 15.28
N LYS A 216 2.55 13.00 14.16
CA LYS A 216 2.90 11.58 14.02
C LYS A 216 3.91 11.15 15.06
N ARG A 217 3.89 9.86 15.38
CA ARG A 217 4.83 9.24 16.30
C ARG A 217 6.26 9.47 15.83
N ASP A 218 7.14 9.75 16.78
CA ASP A 218 8.57 9.84 16.51
C ASP A 218 9.10 8.59 15.79
N GLY A 219 9.92 8.78 14.76
CA GLY A 219 10.44 7.73 13.91
C GLY A 219 9.46 7.11 12.92
N GLN A 220 8.18 7.54 12.85
CA GLN A 220 7.17 7.03 11.92
C GLN A 220 6.78 8.03 10.82
N GLY A 221 7.69 8.92 10.45
CA GLY A 221 7.50 9.90 9.38
C GLY A 221 7.26 11.32 9.90
N VAL A 222 6.82 12.20 9.01
CA VAL A 222 6.51 13.61 9.31
C VAL A 222 5.03 13.93 9.11
N GLY A 223 4.59 15.02 9.75
CA GLY A 223 3.24 15.55 9.66
C GLY A 223 2.34 15.11 10.80
N THR A 224 1.03 15.11 10.53
CA THR A 224 0.00 14.78 11.52
C THR A 224 -0.68 13.44 11.20
N THR A 225 -1.31 12.86 12.22
CA THR A 225 -2.19 11.70 12.14
C THR A 225 -3.51 12.00 12.83
N LEU A 226 -4.50 11.14 12.61
CA LEU A 226 -5.80 11.24 13.24
C LEU A 226 -5.78 10.60 14.63
N ASN A 227 -6.34 11.29 15.62
CA ASN A 227 -6.66 10.70 16.91
C ASN A 227 -8.01 9.98 16.84
N ILE A 228 -8.01 8.66 16.66
CA ILE A 228 -9.22 7.83 16.67
C ILE A 228 -9.72 7.48 18.08
N GLY A 229 -9.10 8.03 19.13
CA GLY A 229 -9.56 7.94 20.51
C GLY A 229 -10.65 8.97 20.83
N SER A 230 -10.52 10.19 20.31
CA SER A 230 -11.43 11.30 20.54
C SER A 230 -12.75 11.15 19.74
N ALA A 231 -13.83 11.74 20.25
CA ALA A 231 -15.14 11.68 19.59
C ALA A 231 -15.12 12.32 18.19
N ALA A 232 -14.53 13.50 18.08
CA ALA A 232 -14.40 14.21 16.80
C ALA A 232 -13.50 13.46 15.82
N GLY A 233 -12.38 12.88 16.28
CA GLY A 233 -11.51 12.11 15.42
C GLY A 233 -12.15 10.81 14.93
N LYS A 234 -12.94 10.11 15.75
CA LYS A 234 -13.76 8.97 15.31
C LYS A 234 -14.78 9.36 14.25
N ALA A 235 -15.44 10.51 14.40
CA ALA A 235 -16.40 11.01 13.41
C ALA A 235 -15.71 11.27 12.07
N VAL A 236 -14.56 11.94 12.08
CA VAL A 236 -13.75 12.19 10.87
C VAL A 236 -13.26 10.88 10.25
N ALA A 237 -12.75 9.94 11.05
CA ALA A 237 -12.30 8.63 10.56
C ALA A 237 -13.43 7.88 9.85
N THR A 238 -14.61 7.89 10.46
CA THR A 238 -15.81 7.23 9.94
C THR A 238 -16.28 7.90 8.66
N ALA A 239 -16.31 9.24 8.60
CA ALA A 239 -16.67 9.98 7.40
C ALA A 239 -15.74 9.67 6.22
N LEU A 240 -14.42 9.61 6.46
CA LEU A 240 -13.44 9.25 5.45
C LEU A 240 -13.61 7.80 4.98
N LEU A 241 -13.86 6.86 5.90
CA LEU A 241 -14.12 5.47 5.55
C LEU A 241 -15.39 5.32 4.71
N VAL A 242 -16.47 5.99 5.12
CA VAL A 242 -17.74 6.02 4.37
C VAL A 242 -17.51 6.62 2.98
N LEU A 243 -16.76 7.70 2.85
CA LEU A 243 -16.46 8.31 1.55
C LEU A 243 -15.73 7.33 0.61
N VAL A 244 -14.70 6.64 1.12
CA VAL A 244 -13.93 5.66 0.35
C VAL A 244 -14.80 4.47 -0.08
N LEU A 245 -15.74 4.04 0.76
CA LEU A 245 -16.62 2.91 0.47
C LEU A 245 -17.85 3.30 -0.37
N ALA A 246 -18.35 4.52 -0.23
CA ALA A 246 -19.58 4.98 -0.86
C ALA A 246 -19.46 4.99 -2.38
N VAL A 247 -18.29 5.36 -2.92
CA VAL A 247 -18.04 5.39 -4.37
C VAL A 247 -18.17 3.98 -4.97
N PRO A 248 -17.33 2.98 -4.63
CA PRO A 248 -17.41 1.65 -5.26
C PRO A 248 -18.75 0.94 -4.98
N VAL A 249 -19.33 1.11 -3.78
CA VAL A 249 -20.64 0.53 -3.45
C VAL A 249 -21.74 1.18 -4.28
N GLY A 250 -21.75 2.51 -4.39
CA GLY A 250 -22.71 3.25 -5.19
C GLY A 250 -22.65 2.87 -6.67
N LEU A 251 -21.44 2.79 -7.24
CA LEU A 251 -21.24 2.34 -8.62
C LEU A 251 -21.74 0.90 -8.84
N THR A 252 -21.45 0.00 -7.90
CA THR A 252 -21.90 -1.39 -7.97
C THR A 252 -23.42 -1.51 -7.89
N ILE A 253 -24.06 -0.77 -6.98
CA ILE A 253 -25.51 -0.74 -6.83
C ILE A 253 -26.15 -0.17 -8.09
N ALA A 254 -25.66 0.96 -8.61
CA ALA A 254 -26.20 1.57 -9.83
C ALA A 254 -26.18 0.60 -11.02
N ALA A 255 -25.10 -0.17 -11.18
CA ALA A 255 -25.01 -1.17 -12.25
C ALA A 255 -25.91 -2.40 -12.08
N LEU A 256 -26.44 -2.69 -10.88
CA LEU A 256 -27.40 -3.78 -10.68
C LEU A 256 -28.83 -3.40 -11.09
N PHE A 257 -29.11 -2.11 -11.25
CA PHE A 257 -30.44 -1.57 -11.55
C PHE A 257 -30.56 -0.93 -12.93
N ASN A 258 -29.49 -0.92 -13.72
CA ASN A 258 -29.45 -0.55 -15.15
C ASN A 258 -29.38 -1.82 -16.01
#